data_AF-A0A1M4MP63-F1
#
_entry.id   AF-A0A1M4MP63-F1
#
_cell.length_a   1.000
_cell.length_b   1.000
_cell.length_c   1.000
_cell.angle_alpha   90.00
_cell.angle_beta   90.00
_cell.angle_gamma   90.00
#
_symmetry.space_group_name_H-M   'P 1'
#
loop_
_entity.id
_entity.type
_entity.pdbx_description
1 polymer ?
#
loop_
_entity_poly.entity_id
_entity_poly.type
_entity_poly.pdbx_seq_one_letter_code
_entity_poly.pdbx_strand_id
1 'polypeptide(L)' 'MDEILVLLFAAVALIGALGTYLQRDRFDKLIALGIVYGGIVPFIAARGYLDVLIAVSLIVPITTIIVLPLCRRDTRDA' A
#
# COMPACT_ATOMS: atom_id res chain seq x y z
N MET A 1 -8.15 -17.47 10.63
CA MET A 1 -7.58 -17.13 9.31
C MET A 1 -6.72 -18.30 8.92
N ASP A 2 -6.96 -18.90 7.75
CA ASP A 2 -6.21 -20.07 7.30
C ASP A 2 -4.72 -19.74 7.10
N GLU A 3 -3.87 -20.72 7.41
CA GLU A 3 -2.40 -20.58 7.33
C GLU A 3 -1.93 -20.21 5.92
N ILE A 4 -2.60 -20.75 4.90
CA ILE A 4 -2.35 -20.42 3.49
C ILE A 4 -2.66 -18.95 3.20
N LEU A 5 -3.74 -18.40 3.76
CA LEU A 5 -4.11 -16.99 3.59
C LEU A 5 -3.12 -16.07 4.31
N VAL A 6 -2.69 -16.45 5.52
CA VAL A 6 -1.63 -15.76 6.26
C VAL A 6 -0.36 -15.64 5.42
N LEU A 7 0.10 -16.77 4.86
CA LEU A 7 1.30 -16.80 4.03
C LEU A 7 1.14 -15.94 2.77
N LEU A 8 -0.02 -16.02 2.11
CA LEU A 8 -0.31 -15.26 0.90
C LEU A 8 -0.29 -13.75 1.17
N PHE A 9 -1.00 -13.28 2.20
CA PHE A 9 -1.05 -11.85 2.53
C PHE A 9 0.30 -11.31 3.00
N ALA A 10 1.07 -12.11 3.76
CA ALA A 10 2.44 -11.77 4.13
C ALA A 10 3.35 -11.65 2.89
N ALA A 11 3.25 -12.58 1.95
CA ALA A 11 3.99 -12.52 0.70
C ALA A 11 3.63 -11.28 -0.13
N VAL A 12 2.33 -10.95 -0.24
CA VAL A 12 1.85 -9.74 -0.92
C VAL A 12 2.44 -8.47 -0.27
N ALA A 13 2.41 -8.39 1.06
CA ALA A 13 2.98 -7.25 1.79
C ALA A 13 4.49 -7.11 1.53
N LEU A 14 5.23 -8.22 1.55
CA LEU A 14 6.68 -8.23 1.28
C LEU A 14 7.00 -7.87 -0.18
N ILE A 15 6.26 -8.41 -1.14
CA ILE A 15 6.43 -8.08 -2.56
C ILE A 15 6.15 -6.60 -2.81
N GLY A 16 5.07 -6.06 -2.23
CA GLY A 16 4.78 -4.64 -2.30
C GLY A 16 5.90 -3.78 -1.72
N ALA A 17 6.47 -4.19 -0.58
CA ALA A 17 7.52 -3.43 0.10
C ALA A 17 8.81 -3.44 -0.72
N LEU A 18 9.18 -4.61 -1.23
CA LEU A 18 10.33 -4.78 -2.12
C LEU A 18 10.14 -4.01 -3.44
N GLY A 19 8.93 -4.05 -4.01
CA GLY A 19 8.56 -3.26 -5.17
C GLY A 19 8.70 -1.76 -4.92
N THR A 20 8.23 -1.27 -3.77
CA THR A 20 8.35 0.16 -3.40
C THR A 20 9.80 0.60 -3.30
N TYR A 21 10.69 -0.28 -2.84
CA TYR A 21 12.13 -0.01 -2.76
C TYR A 21 12.82 0.00 -4.14
N LEU A 22 12.47 -0.94 -5.02
CA LEU A 22 13.13 -1.14 -6.32
C LEU A 22 12.67 -0.16 -7.41
N GLN A 23 11.40 0.23 -7.39
CA GLN A 23 10.81 1.13 -8.39
C GLN A 23 11.57 2.46 -8.41
N ARG A 24 11.88 3.00 -9.60
CA ARG A 24 12.47 4.35 -9.72
C ARG A 24 11.43 5.42 -9.99
N ASP A 25 10.41 5.08 -10.77
CA ASP A 25 9.29 5.96 -11.04
C ASP A 25 8.44 6.17 -9.78
N ARG A 26 8.04 7.41 -9.53
CA ARG A 26 7.30 7.78 -8.30
C ARG A 26 5.85 7.29 -8.34
N PHE A 27 5.24 7.23 -9.51
CA PHE A 27 3.89 6.72 -9.69
C PHE A 27 3.87 5.20 -9.46
N ASP A 28 4.84 4.48 -10.01
CA ASP A 28 4.94 3.04 -9.80
C ASP A 28 5.25 2.67 -8.34
N LYS A 29 6.00 3.52 -7.61
CA LYS A 29 6.17 3.41 -6.16
C LYS A 29 4.84 3.51 -5.40
N LEU A 30 3.95 4.42 -5.80
CA LEU A 30 2.64 4.56 -5.16
C LEU A 30 1.76 3.34 -5.40
N ILE A 31 1.83 2.73 -6.58
CA ILE A 31 1.13 1.47 -6.86
C ILE A 31 1.68 0.37 -5.96
N ALA A 32 3.01 0.24 -5.86
CA ALA A 32 3.64 -0.75 -4.98
C ALA A 32 3.26 -0.56 -3.51
N LEU A 33 3.13 0.69 -3.05
CA LEU A 33 2.65 1.02 -1.70
C LEU A 33 1.19 0.58 -1.49
N GLY A 34 0.34 0.70 -2.52
CA GLY A 34 -1.02 0.16 -2.49
C GLY A 34 -1.06 -1.36 -2.32
N ILE A 35 -0.10 -2.08 -2.94
CA ILE A 35 0.06 -3.54 -2.77
C ILE A 35 0.46 -3.87 -1.33
N VAL A 36 1.38 -3.10 -0.73
CA VAL A 36 1.74 -3.25 0.70
C VAL A 36 0.50 -3.14 1.59
N TYR A 37 -0.29 -2.08 1.38
CA TYR A 37 -1.53 -1.87 2.12
C TYR A 37 -2.49 -3.05 1.97
N GLY A 38 -2.70 -3.53 0.73
CA GLY A 38 -3.55 -4.70 0.46
C GLY A 38 -3.10 -5.98 1.18
N GLY A 39 -1.78 -6.18 1.34
CA GLY A 39 -1.23 -7.29 2.12
C GLY A 39 -1.39 -7.14 3.63
N ILE A 40 -1.35 -5.92 4.17
CA ILE A 40 -1.40 -5.66 5.63
C ILE A 40 -2.84 -5.65 6.18
N VAL A 41 -3.80 -5.15 5.41
CA VAL A 41 -5.21 -4.98 5.82
C VAL A 41 -5.83 -6.23 6.47
N PRO A 42 -5.70 -7.44 5.89
CA PRO A 42 -6.28 -8.65 6.47
C PRO A 42 -5.73 -8.98 7.87
N PHE A 43 -4.48 -8.62 8.17
CA PHE A 43 -3.90 -8.81 9.50
C PHE A 43 -4.49 -7.86 10.54
N ILE A 44 -4.78 -6.62 10.16
CA ILE A 44 -5.45 -5.65 11.04
C ILE A 44 -6.88 -6.11 11.32
N ALA A 45 -7.60 -6.53 10.28
CA ALA A 45 -8.96 -7.05 10.39
C ALA A 45 -9.01 -8.32 11.26
N ALA A 46 -8.09 -9.26 11.06
CA ALA A 46 -8.03 -10.52 11.81
C ALA A 46 -7.74 -10.31 13.31
N ARG A 47 -7.11 -9.19 13.69
CA ARG A 47 -6.87 -8.81 15.09
C ARG A 47 -8.03 -8.06 15.73
N GLY A 48 -9.06 -7.71 14.97
CA GLY A 48 -10.22 -6.97 15.48
C GLY A 48 -9.97 -5.47 15.70
N TYR A 49 -8.89 -4.91 15.14
CA TYR A 49 -8.57 -3.49 15.26
C TYR A 49 -9.36 -2.64 14.25
N LEU A 50 -10.68 -2.57 14.43
CA LEU A 50 -11.58 -1.93 13.47
C LEU A 50 -11.30 -0.42 13.30
N ASP A 51 -11.00 0.28 14.39
CA ASP A 51 -10.70 1.72 14.34
C ASP A 51 -9.45 2.02 13.49
N VAL A 52 -8.41 1.19 13.67
CA VAL A 52 -7.18 1.27 12.88
C VAL A 52 -7.46 0.92 11.42
N LEU A 53 -8.27 -0.11 11.16
CA LEU A 53 -8.63 -0.51 9.81
C LEU A 53 -9.37 0.62 9.07
N ILE A 54 -10.36 1.24 9.70
CA ILE A 54 -11.10 2.38 9.14
C ILE A 54 -10.16 3.55 8.88
N ALA A 55 -9.33 3.91 9.87
CA ALA A 55 -8.40 5.02 9.74
C ALA A 55 -7.43 4.81 8.58
N VAL A 56 -6.76 3.65 8.52
CA VAL A 56 -5.79 3.37 7.45
C VAL A 56 -6.49 3.25 6.09
N SER A 57 -7.69 2.68 6.03
CA SER A 57 -8.47 2.58 4.78
C SER A 57 -8.93 3.92 4.23
N LEU A 58 -8.97 4.96 5.06
CA LEU A 58 -9.22 6.33 4.61
C LEU A 58 -7.91 7.07 4.30
N ILE A 59 -6.89 6.92 5.14
CA ILE A 59 -5.60 7.62 5.01
C ILE A 59 -4.87 7.22 3.71
N VAL A 60 -4.82 5.92 3.37
CA VAL A 60 -4.10 5.44 2.19
C VAL A 60 -4.65 6.03 0.88
N PRO A 61 -5.96 5.96 0.57
CA PRO A 61 -6.49 6.57 -0.66
C PRO A 61 -6.41 8.10 -0.63
N ILE A 62 -6.65 8.76 0.51
CA ILE A 62 -6.55 10.22 0.59
C ILE A 62 -5.13 10.68 0.30
N THR A 63 -4.13 10.06 0.94
CA THR A 63 -2.71 10.40 0.67
C THR A 63 -2.34 10.11 -0.77
N THR A 64 -2.82 9.02 -1.37
CA THR A 64 -2.63 8.72 -2.78
C THR A 64 -3.18 9.83 -3.68
N ILE A 65 -4.42 10.27 -3.47
CA ILE A 65 -5.06 11.36 -4.24
C ILE A 65 -4.22 12.65 -4.16
N ILE A 66 -3.66 12.96 -2.99
CA ILE A 66 -2.84 14.17 -2.79
C ILE A 66 -1.46 14.04 -3.46
N VAL A 67 -0.84 12.86 -3.41
CA VAL A 67 0.52 12.65 -3.92
C VAL A 67 0.55 12.45 -5.44
N LEU A 68 -0.49 11.87 -6.04
CA LEU A 68 -0.57 11.66 -7.48
C LEU A 68 -0.32 12.93 -8.34
N PRO A 69 -0.92 14.09 -8.04
CA PRO A 69 -0.60 15.36 -8.71
C PRO A 69 0.86 15.79 -8.55
N LEU A 70 1.48 15.53 -7.39
CA LEU A 70 2.87 15.86 -7.12
C LEU A 70 3.83 15.01 -7.96
N CYS A 71 3.51 13.72 -8.13
CA CYS A 71 4.27 12.83 -9.03
C CYS A 71 4.22 13.29 -10.49
N ARG A 72 3.08 13.85 -10.94
CA ARG A 72 2.88 14.30 -12.33
C ARG A 72 3.54 15.65 -12.64
N ARG A 73 3.73 16.54 -11.65
CA ARG A 73 4.39 17.83 -11.87
C ARG A 73 5.87 17.68 -12.20
N ASP A 74 6.56 16.79 -11.51
CA ASP A 74 7.98 16.51 -11.70
C ASP A 74 8.32 16.01 -13.12
N THR A 75 7.43 15.22 -13.73
CA THR A 75 7.61 14.69 -15.09
C THR A 75 7.38 15.72 -16.20
N ARG A 76 6.78 16.89 -15.90
CA ARG A 76 6.58 17.98 -16.88
C ARG A 76 7.70 19.01 -16.84
N ASP A 77 8.48 19.05 -15.77
CA ASP A 77 9.53 20.05 -15.52
C ASP A 77 10.94 19.46 -15.73
N ALA A 78 11.05 18.22 -16.21
CA ALA A 78 12.28 17.51 -16.57
C ALA A 78 12.31 17.18 -18.07
#